data_AF-A0A968MSM7-F1
#
_entry.id   AF-A0A968MSM7-F1
#
_cell.length_a   1.000
_cell.length_b   1.000
_cell.length_c   1.000
_cell.angle_alpha   90.00
_cell.angle_beta   90.00
_cell.angle_gamma   90.00
#
_symmetry.space_group_name_H-M   'P 1'
#
loop_
_entity.id
_entity.type
_entity.pdbx_description
1 polymer ?
#
loop_
_entity_poly.entity_id
_entity_poly.type
_entity_poly.pdbx_seq_one_letter_code
_entity_poly.pdbx_strand_id
1 'polypeptide(L)'
;MVTKHFGDIPEWVTCTPERTTGLTVINEDNEVYEFQDEGINILREKFDYWLNLKLKDKGVNIIPEARLLKYETNPDGFISTIRIKSNELNLQSKILIACDGVMVLHEKYLVPRHRKRYLHAKSFIKELQQSTTPNFTHLPLPVFHNTMPG
;
A
#
# COMPACT_ATOMS: atom_id res chain seq x y z
N MET A 1 3.86 16.99 6.47
CA MET A 1 3.04 15.84 6.95
C MET A 1 3.90 14.66 7.46
N VAL A 2 4.94 14.21 6.75
CA VAL A 2 5.75 13.03 7.14
C VAL A 2 6.56 13.24 8.44
N THR A 3 7.23 14.37 8.59
CA THR A 3 8.01 14.71 9.80
C THR A 3 7.16 14.77 11.07
N LYS A 4 5.90 15.21 10.96
CA LYS A 4 4.95 15.22 12.08
C LYS A 4 4.68 13.81 12.62
N HIS A 5 4.68 12.80 11.76
CA HIS A 5 4.35 11.41 12.14
C HIS A 5 5.58 10.58 12.49
N PHE A 6 6.72 10.83 11.84
CA PHE A 6 7.93 10.00 11.97
C PHE A 6 9.10 10.70 12.67
N GLY A 7 8.96 11.99 12.98
CA GLY A 7 10.04 12.83 13.51
C GLY A 7 11.04 13.24 12.43
N ASP A 8 12.26 13.52 12.85
CA ASP A 8 13.34 13.94 11.96
C ASP A 8 13.75 12.79 11.03
N ILE A 9 13.60 13.03 9.73
CA ILE A 9 13.95 12.08 8.66
C ILE A 9 15.42 12.34 8.29
N PRO A 10 16.29 11.32 8.25
CA PRO A 10 17.68 11.51 7.87
C PRO A 10 17.81 11.95 6.42
N GLU A 11 18.78 12.84 6.14
CA GLU A 11 19.06 13.35 4.79
C GLU A 11 19.35 12.22 3.78
N TRP A 12 20.03 11.15 4.20
CA TRP A 12 20.35 10.04 3.29
C TRP A 12 19.12 9.30 2.74
N VAL A 13 17.94 9.50 3.34
CA VAL A 13 16.65 8.94 2.93
C VAL A 13 15.97 9.79 1.84
N THR A 14 16.34 11.05 1.66
CA THR A 14 15.72 11.96 0.70
C THR A 14 16.33 11.82 -0.70
N CYS A 15 15.69 12.41 -1.71
CA CYS A 15 16.26 12.59 -3.05
C CYS A 15 16.22 14.05 -3.50
N THR A 16 16.91 14.38 -4.59
CA THR A 16 16.92 15.72 -5.16
C THR A 16 15.78 15.90 -6.17
N PRO A 17 14.98 16.99 -6.09
CA PRO A 17 15.00 18.01 -5.05
C PRO A 17 14.39 17.49 -3.73
N GLU A 18 14.98 17.85 -2.59
CA GLU A 18 14.54 17.33 -1.28
C GLU A 18 13.11 17.75 -0.94
N ARG A 19 12.76 19.00 -1.25
CA ARG A 19 11.48 19.60 -0.91
C ARG A 19 10.62 19.79 -2.13
N THR A 20 9.33 19.55 -1.96
CA THR A 20 8.29 19.90 -2.92
C THR A 20 7.46 21.03 -2.34
N THR A 21 7.10 22.02 -3.17
CA THR A 21 6.22 23.12 -2.76
C THR A 21 4.77 22.90 -3.17
N GLY A 22 4.49 21.85 -3.94
CA GLY A 22 3.14 21.53 -4.36
C GLY A 22 3.10 20.61 -5.57
N LEU A 23 1.95 20.61 -6.23
CA LEU A 23 1.65 19.88 -7.44
C LEU A 23 1.13 20.87 -8.50
N THR A 24 1.68 20.76 -9.71
CA THR A 24 1.13 21.45 -10.89
C THR A 24 0.44 20.40 -11.76
N VAL A 25 -0.83 20.62 -12.07
CA VAL A 25 -1.62 19.77 -12.97
C VAL A 25 -1.89 20.56 -14.25
N ILE A 26 -1.58 19.95 -15.39
CA ILE A 26 -1.83 20.52 -16.72
C ILE A 26 -2.87 19.63 -17.40
N ASN A 27 -3.98 20.22 -17.87
CA ASN A 27 -5.01 19.46 -18.57
C ASN A 27 -4.72 19.35 -20.08
N GLU A 28 -5.61 18.68 -20.80
CA GLU A 28 -5.49 18.45 -22.25
C GLU A 28 -5.54 19.75 -23.07
N ASP A 29 -6.15 20.80 -22.52
CA ASP A 29 -6.25 22.14 -23.11
C ASP A 29 -5.05 23.06 -22.74
N ASN A 30 -4.03 22.52 -22.06
CA ASN A 30 -2.88 23.24 -21.50
C ASN A 30 -3.22 24.26 -20.40
N GLU A 31 -4.39 24.15 -19.77
CA GLU A 31 -4.70 24.95 -18.58
C GLU A 31 -3.92 24.43 -17.37
N VAL A 32 -3.41 25.35 -16.56
CA VAL A 32 -2.53 25.07 -15.43
C VAL A 32 -3.29 25.25 -14.11
N TYR A 33 -3.26 24.22 -13.28
CA TYR A 33 -3.83 24.22 -11.93
C TYR A 33 -2.72 23.95 -10.92
N GLU A 34 -2.47 24.91 -10.03
CA GLU A 34 -1.44 24.81 -8.99
C GLU A 34 -2.05 24.50 -7.62
N PHE A 35 -1.48 23.50 -6.95
CA PHE A 35 -1.85 23.09 -5.61
C PHE A 35 -0.62 23.22 -4.71
N GLN A 36 -0.60 24.20 -3.82
CA GLN A 36 0.51 24.40 -2.90
C GLN A 36 0.42 23.38 -1.75
N ASP A 37 1.48 22.61 -1.53
CA ASP A 37 1.63 21.69 -0.41
C ASP A 37 3.11 21.41 -0.14
N GLU A 38 3.55 21.63 1.10
CA GLU A 38 4.93 21.38 1.49
C GLU A 38 5.17 19.88 1.74
N GLY A 39 6.01 19.29 0.89
CA GLY A 39 6.37 17.88 0.95
C GLY A 39 7.88 17.65 0.95
N ILE A 40 8.24 16.38 1.15
CA ILE A 40 9.62 15.89 1.10
C ILE A 40 9.66 14.74 0.11
N ASN A 41 10.58 14.80 -0.84
CA ASN A 41 10.85 13.69 -1.74
C ASN A 41 11.78 12.69 -1.06
N ILE A 42 11.31 11.43 -0.98
CA ILE A 42 12.02 10.34 -0.32
C ILE A 42 12.36 9.23 -1.31
N LEU A 43 13.54 8.64 -1.12
CA LEU A 43 13.90 7.37 -1.72
C LEU A 43 13.19 6.26 -0.94
N ARG A 44 12.13 5.70 -1.51
CA ARG A 44 11.28 4.69 -0.86
C ARG A 44 12.09 3.59 -0.19
N GLU A 45 13.02 2.96 -0.92
CA GLU A 45 13.82 1.85 -0.38
C GLU A 45 14.60 2.25 0.88
N LYS A 46 15.20 3.44 0.86
CA LYS A 46 15.95 3.98 1.99
C LYS A 46 15.03 4.36 3.16
N PHE A 47 13.84 4.87 2.85
CA PHE A 47 12.83 5.20 3.85
C PHE A 47 12.30 3.93 4.53
N ASP A 48 11.98 2.89 3.76
CA ASP A 48 11.54 1.60 4.28
C ASP A 48 12.63 0.94 5.14
N TYR A 49 13.89 1.01 4.70
CA TYR A 49 15.03 0.56 5.49
C TYR A 49 15.17 1.33 6.81
N TRP A 50 15.05 2.66 6.77
CA TRP A 50 15.07 3.51 7.97
C TRP A 50 13.92 3.16 8.94
N LEU A 51 12.71 2.92 8.45
CA LEU A 51 11.59 2.47 9.28
C LEU A 51 11.89 1.12 9.95
N ASN A 52 12.51 0.18 9.23
CA ASN A 52 12.91 -1.10 9.82
C ASN A 52 13.92 -0.93 10.97
N LEU A 53 14.87 0.00 10.85
CA LEU A 53 15.79 0.32 11.94
C LEU A 53 15.03 0.87 13.16
N LYS A 54 14.10 1.80 12.94
CA LYS A 54 13.26 2.36 14.02
C LYS A 54 12.42 1.30 14.72
N LEU A 55 11.85 0.36 13.97
CA LEU A 55 11.06 -0.75 14.53
C LEU A 55 11.94 -1.69 15.37
N LYS A 56 13.15 -1.99 14.91
CA LYS A 56 14.12 -2.79 15.66
C LYS A 56 14.50 -2.12 16.98
N ASP A 57 14.73 -0.80 16.97
CA ASP A 57 15.04 -0.01 18.17
C ASP A 57 13.87 0.00 19.18
N LYS A 58 12.64 -0.22 18.70
CA LYS A 58 11.43 -0.38 19.53
C LYS A 58 11.16 -1.82 19.99
N GLY A 59 12.06 -2.75 19.67
CA GLY A 59 11.92 -4.16 20.05
C GLY A 59 10.93 -4.96 19.20
N VAL A 60 10.52 -4.44 18.04
CA VAL A 60 9.66 -5.17 17.11
C VAL A 60 10.46 -6.28 16.44
N ASN A 61 9.95 -7.51 16.48
CA ASN A 61 10.57 -8.64 15.79
C ASN A 61 10.15 -8.65 14.31
N ILE A 62 11.12 -8.44 13.42
CA ILE A 62 10.91 -8.47 11.98
C ILE A 62 11.53 -9.76 11.45
N ILE A 63 10.72 -10.56 10.75
CA ILE A 63 11.16 -11.79 10.10
C ILE A 63 11.29 -11.52 8.60
N PRO A 64 12.49 -11.22 8.09
CA PRO A 64 12.69 -10.96 6.66
C PRO A 64 12.37 -12.21 5.84
N GLU A 65 11.97 -12.02 4.59
CA GLU A 65 11.61 -13.09 3.64
C GLU A 65 10.46 -14.01 4.11
N ALA A 66 9.76 -13.66 5.19
CA ALA A 66 8.61 -14.40 5.65
C ALA A 66 7.42 -14.15 4.71
N ARG A 67 6.77 -15.24 4.29
CA ARG A 67 5.54 -15.20 3.50
C ARG A 67 4.41 -15.86 4.25
N LEU A 68 3.30 -15.15 4.42
CA LEU A 68 2.06 -15.75 4.92
C LEU A 68 1.50 -16.73 3.89
N LEU A 69 1.28 -17.99 4.30
CA LEU A 69 0.68 -19.02 3.46
C LEU A 69 -0.83 -19.11 3.69
N LYS A 70 -1.23 -19.17 4.96
CA LYS A 70 -2.62 -19.25 5.41
C LYS A 70 -2.74 -18.76 6.85
N TYR A 71 -3.97 -18.50 7.28
CA TYR A 71 -4.29 -18.32 8.69
C TYR A 71 -5.64 -18.97 9.01
N GLU A 72 -5.79 -19.34 10.27
CA GLU A 72 -7.00 -19.93 10.83
C GLU A 72 -7.39 -19.13 12.09
N THR A 73 -8.68 -19.06 12.39
CA THR A 73 -9.19 -18.42 13.61
C THR A 73 -9.56 -19.47 14.64
N ASN A 74 -9.28 -19.21 15.91
CA ASN A 74 -9.74 -19.98 17.06
C ASN A 74 -10.34 -19.03 18.13
N PRO A 75 -10.96 -19.55 19.20
CA PRO A 75 -11.49 -18.70 20.27
C PRO A 75 -10.45 -17.76 20.91
N ASP A 76 -9.17 -18.13 20.82
CA ASP A 76 -8.05 -17.38 21.36
C ASP A 76 -7.37 -16.43 20.36
N GLY A 77 -7.89 -16.26 19.13
CA GLY A 77 -7.33 -15.37 18.11
C GLY A 77 -7.03 -16.07 16.78
N PHE A 78 -5.82 -15.86 16.26
CA PHE A 78 -5.38 -16.32 14.95
C PHE A 78 -4.15 -17.23 15.07
N ILE A 79 -4.11 -18.27 14.24
CA ILE A 79 -2.92 -19.07 13.97
C ILE A 79 -2.52 -18.80 12.51
N SER A 80 -1.35 -18.21 12.32
CA SER A 80 -0.78 -17.89 11.00
C SER A 80 0.31 -18.88 10.66
N THR A 81 0.21 -19.54 9.50
CA THR A 81 1.29 -20.35 8.94
C THR A 81 2.10 -19.46 8.00
N ILE A 82 3.36 -19.24 8.35
CA ILE A 82 4.33 -18.50 7.54
C ILE A 82 5.38 -19.44 6.98
N ARG A 83 5.92 -19.11 5.81
CA ARG A 83 7.10 -19.75 5.23
C ARG A 83 8.28 -18.81 5.32
N ILE A 84 9.41 -19.33 5.79
CA ILE A 84 10.71 -18.67 5.81
C ILE A 84 11.66 -19.57 5.03
N LYS A 85 12.09 -19.14 3.85
CA LYS A 85 12.86 -19.97 2.91
C LYS A 85 12.11 -21.29 2.61
N SER A 86 12.66 -22.43 3.05
CA SER A 86 12.05 -23.76 2.86
C SER A 86 11.31 -24.29 4.09
N ASN A 87 11.28 -23.53 5.19
CA ASN A 87 10.67 -23.96 6.45
C ASN A 87 9.32 -23.28 6.66
N GLU A 88 8.40 -23.99 7.32
CA GLU A 88 7.11 -23.44 7.73
C GLU A 88 7.05 -23.33 9.27
N LEU A 89 6.45 -22.25 9.74
CA LEU A 89 6.28 -21.94 11.15
C LEU A 89 4.86 -21.46 11.42
N ASN A 90 4.28 -21.90 12.53
CA ASN A 90 3.00 -21.39 13.01
C ASN A 90 3.22 -20.32 14.08
N LEU A 91 2.54 -19.18 13.92
CA LEU A 91 2.55 -18.06 14.85
C LEU A 91 1.15 -17.83 15.39
N GLN A 92 1.00 -17.74 16.71
CA GLN A 92 -0.25 -17.37 17.35
C GLN A 92 -0.29 -15.85 17.58
N SER A 93 -1.41 -15.21 17.25
CA SER A 93 -1.62 -13.77 17.48
C SER A 93 -3.06 -13.49 17.90
N LYS A 94 -3.28 -12.45 18.71
CA LYS A 94 -4.65 -11.99 19.05
C LYS A 94 -5.25 -11.15 17.93
N ILE A 95 -4.42 -10.41 17.21
CA ILE A 95 -4.79 -9.51 16.13
C ILE A 95 -3.86 -9.77 14.95
N LEU A 96 -4.45 -9.89 13.76
CA LEU A 96 -3.73 -9.97 12.50
C LEU A 96 -4.05 -8.72 11.66
N ILE A 97 -3.02 -7.93 11.34
CA ILE A 97 -3.16 -6.72 10.51
C ILE A 97 -2.63 -7.05 9.11
N ALA A 98 -3.48 -6.89 8.10
CA ALA A 98 -3.11 -7.08 6.70
C ALA A 98 -2.49 -5.79 6.14
N CYS A 99 -1.21 -5.85 5.76
CA CYS A 99 -0.45 -4.75 5.16
C CYS A 99 0.32 -5.22 3.91
N ASP A 100 -0.24 -6.15 3.12
CA ASP A 100 0.37 -6.80 1.96
C ASP A 100 0.31 -5.98 0.66
N GLY A 101 -0.27 -4.77 0.72
CA GLY A 101 -0.36 -3.86 -0.42
C GLY A 101 -1.29 -4.37 -1.52
N VAL A 102 -0.96 -4.09 -2.79
CA VAL A 102 -1.79 -4.46 -3.95
C VAL A 102 -1.86 -5.98 -4.14
N MET A 103 -0.86 -6.72 -3.67
CA MET A 103 -0.78 -8.17 -3.77
C MET A 103 -1.56 -8.83 -2.64
N VAL A 104 -2.89 -8.83 -2.75
CA VAL A 104 -3.77 -9.35 -1.69
C VAL A 104 -3.74 -10.87 -1.65
N LEU A 105 -2.82 -11.45 -0.86
CA LEU A 105 -2.81 -12.91 -0.58
C LEU A 105 -4.02 -13.32 0.28
N HIS A 106 -4.63 -12.36 0.97
CA HIS A 106 -5.75 -12.58 1.87
C HIS A 106 -7.11 -12.75 1.18
N GLU A 107 -7.25 -12.48 -0.14
CA GLU A 107 -8.54 -12.58 -0.85
C GLU A 107 -9.17 -13.98 -0.77
N LYS A 108 -8.35 -15.01 -0.60
CA LYS A 108 -8.81 -16.39 -0.47
C LYS A 108 -9.48 -16.65 0.91
N TYR A 109 -9.11 -15.87 1.93
CA TYR A 109 -9.48 -16.07 3.33
C TYR A 109 -10.29 -14.91 3.96
N LEU A 110 -10.40 -13.78 3.27
CA LEU A 110 -11.35 -12.72 3.60
C LEU A 110 -12.77 -13.24 3.43
N VAL A 111 -13.61 -12.96 4.43
CA VAL A 111 -15.02 -13.35 4.50
C VAL A 111 -15.71 -13.08 3.16
N PRO A 112 -16.47 -14.05 2.59
CA PRO A 112 -17.09 -13.94 1.26
C PRO A 112 -17.87 -12.64 1.00
N ARG A 113 -18.40 -12.01 2.06
CA ARG A 113 -19.15 -10.75 2.02
C ARG A 113 -18.36 -9.54 1.49
N HIS A 114 -17.03 -9.55 1.56
CA HIS A 114 -16.19 -8.42 1.10
C HIS A 114 -15.54 -8.64 -0.27
N ARG A 115 -15.74 -9.80 -0.92
CA ARG A 115 -15.19 -10.09 -2.26
C ARG A 115 -15.69 -9.15 -3.37
N LYS A 116 -16.86 -8.53 -3.21
CA LYS A 116 -17.52 -7.76 -4.29
C LYS A 116 -16.89 -6.39 -4.57
N ARG A 117 -16.08 -5.81 -3.66
CA ARG A 117 -15.48 -4.47 -3.87
C ARG A 117 -14.13 -4.48 -4.62
N TYR A 118 -13.45 -5.62 -4.69
CA TYR A 118 -12.09 -5.71 -5.28
C TYR A 118 -12.07 -6.15 -6.76
N LEU A 119 -13.20 -6.61 -7.30
CA LEU A 119 -13.27 -7.10 -8.68
C LEU A 119 -13.03 -6.00 -9.73
N HIS A 120 -13.38 -4.74 -9.44
CA HIS A 120 -13.17 -3.62 -10.37
C HIS A 120 -11.69 -3.26 -10.59
N ALA A 121 -10.82 -3.46 -9.60
CA ALA A 121 -9.40 -3.14 -9.74
C ALA A 121 -8.65 -4.18 -10.58
N LYS A 122 -9.03 -5.47 -10.48
CA LYS A 122 -8.37 -6.54 -11.24
C LYS A 122 -8.72 -6.52 -12.73
N SER A 123 -9.96 -6.22 -13.10
CA SER A 123 -10.33 -6.03 -14.51
C SER A 123 -9.59 -4.83 -15.11
N PHE A 124 -9.49 -3.73 -14.37
CA PHE A 124 -8.78 -2.52 -14.81
C PHE A 124 -7.27 -2.73 -14.99
N ILE A 125 -6.60 -3.43 -14.06
CA ILE A 125 -5.17 -3.78 -14.20
C ILE A 125 -4.95 -4.73 -15.38
N LYS A 126 -5.88 -5.67 -15.62
CA LYS A 126 -5.80 -6.60 -16.75
C LYS A 126 -6.03 -5.88 -18.08
N GLU A 127 -6.92 -4.90 -18.14
CA GLU A 127 -7.13 -4.02 -19.30
C GLU A 127 -5.88 -3.16 -19.58
N LEU A 128 -5.29 -2.56 -18.55
CA LEU A 128 -4.04 -1.77 -18.67
C LEU A 128 -2.84 -2.60 -19.13
N GLN A 129 -2.77 -3.88 -18.76
CA GLN A 129 -1.72 -4.79 -19.20
C GLN A 129 -1.95 -5.35 -20.61
N GLN A 130 -3.18 -5.28 -21.13
CA GLN A 130 -3.55 -5.74 -22.46
C GLN A 130 -3.57 -4.61 -23.50
N SER A 131 -3.64 -3.34 -23.08
CA SER A 131 -3.55 -2.18 -23.96
C SER A 131 -2.08 -1.87 -24.33
N THR A 132 -1.51 -2.63 -25.26
CA THR A 132 -0.21 -2.30 -25.90
C THR A 132 -0.33 -1.29 -27.05
N THR A 133 -1.28 -0.34 -26.97
CA THR A 133 -1.33 0.87 -27.82
C THR A 133 -2.02 2.01 -27.05
N PRO A 134 -1.46 3.24 -27.05
CA PRO A 134 -2.06 4.37 -26.36
C PRO A 134 -3.09 5.03 -27.28
N ASN A 135 -4.37 4.79 -27.04
CA ASN A 135 -5.43 5.69 -27.51
C ASN A 135 -6.28 6.06 -26.30
N PHE A 136 -5.81 7.06 -25.55
CA PHE A 136 -6.57 7.72 -24.49
C PHE A 136 -7.48 8.75 -25.13
N THR A 137 -8.55 8.30 -25.78
CA THR A 137 -9.70 9.15 -26.09
C THR A 137 -10.93 8.34 -25.71
N HIS A 138 -11.62 8.80 -24.67
CA HIS A 138 -12.89 8.27 -24.15
C HIS A 138 -12.80 7.04 -23.23
N LEU A 139 -12.27 7.23 -22.01
CA LEU A 139 -12.72 6.45 -20.86
C LEU A 139 -13.53 7.39 -19.94
N PRO A 140 -14.84 7.15 -19.74
CA PRO A 140 -15.62 7.98 -18.82
C PRO A 140 -15.10 7.79 -17.40
N LEU A 141 -14.85 8.90 -16.70
CA LEU A 141 -14.47 8.91 -15.30
C LEU A 141 -15.53 8.13 -14.47
N PRO A 142 -15.12 7.24 -13.55
CA PRO A 142 -16.07 6.53 -12.70
C PRO A 142 -16.82 7.54 -11.83
N VAL A 143 -18.13 7.66 -12.05
CA VAL A 143 -19.03 8.41 -11.19
C VAL A 143 -19.22 7.61 -9.90
N PHE A 144 -18.60 8.07 -8.82
CA PHE A 144 -18.84 7.52 -7.48
C PHE A 144 -20.15 8.09 -6.95
N HIS A 145 -21.21 7.30 -7.00
CA HIS A 145 -22.44 7.61 -6.26
C HIS A 145 -22.20 7.38 -4.76
N ASN A 146 -22.07 8.47 -4.02
CA ASN A 146 -22.13 8.46 -2.56
C ASN A 146 -23.57 8.16 -2.12
N THR A 147 -23.87 6.92 -1.77
CA THR A 147 -25.03 6.61 -0.94
C THR A 147 -24.59 6.60 0.53
N MET A 148 -24.89 7.71 1.23
CA MET A 148 -24.89 7.75 2.70
C MET A 148 -26.09 6.93 3.20
N PRO A 149 -25.93 6.03 4.19
CA PRO A 149 -27.08 5.44 4.88
C PRO A 149 -27.64 6.43 5.91
N GLY A 150 -28.96 6.65 5.83
CA GLY A 150 -29.78 7.17 6.93
C GLY A 150 -30.30 6.05 7.82
#